data_AF-A0A7J6TXA5-F1
#
_entry.id   AF-A0A7J6TXA5-F1
#
_cell.length_a   1.000
_cell.length_b   1.000
_cell.length_c   1.000
_cell.angle_alpha   90.00
_cell.angle_beta   90.00
_cell.angle_gamma   90.00
#
_symmetry.space_group_name_H-M   'P 1'
#
loop_
_entity.id
_entity.type
_entity.pdbx_description
1 polymer ?
#
loop_
_entity_poly.entity_id
_entity_poly.type
_entity_poly.pdbx_seq_one_letter_code
_entity_poly.pdbx_strand_id
1 'polypeptide(L)'
;MVNYFQLYRFASKYEVSAIVFAVICAAAHGTAFPLFAYVFGDTLNDLGEGSDNVVDAVSKQCLYMVYIGIGAWGFSWAWHGIFTATASLQATRLKIRYFEAVLCQDIAWFDKISPAELPTRMTEDVTKVQQALGFRVGLFIMNMSMAIAGLTIGFIRGWQVCLVMLAATPVIIVSTTMMGIVLAKSSKISQTSYAKAGAYAEEALSSIRTVTAFGGQQREIERYSSALEQARLGGTKAGLYTGLSLGLTF
;
A
#
# COMPACT_ATOMS: atom_id res chain seq x y z
N MET A 1 -9.90 -20.19 7.14
CA MET A 1 -8.91 -19.12 6.88
C MET A 1 -7.76 -19.72 6.08
N VAL A 2 -7.36 -19.09 4.99
CA VAL A 2 -6.23 -19.53 4.17
C VAL A 2 -4.97 -18.85 4.72
N ASN A 3 -3.87 -19.60 4.87
CA ASN A 3 -2.60 -19.04 5.32
C ASN A 3 -1.93 -18.24 4.19
N TYR A 4 -1.15 -17.20 4.51
CA TYR A 4 -0.50 -16.34 3.50
C TYR A 4 0.36 -17.14 2.52
N PHE A 5 1.17 -18.09 3.03
CA PHE A 5 2.01 -18.93 2.17
C PHE A 5 1.22 -19.91 1.28
N GLN A 6 -0.03 -20.23 1.62
CA GLN A 6 -0.89 -21.07 0.77
C GLN A 6 -1.34 -20.33 -0.50
N LEU A 7 -1.27 -18.99 -0.53
CA LEU A 7 -1.55 -18.21 -1.75
C LEU A 7 -0.53 -18.52 -2.86
N TYR A 8 0.70 -18.89 -2.52
CA TYR A 8 1.74 -19.30 -3.47
C TYR A 8 1.59 -20.74 -3.99
N ARG A 9 0.52 -21.47 -3.64
CA ARG A 9 0.32 -22.87 -4.04
C ARG A 9 0.32 -23.08 -5.57
N PHE A 10 -0.03 -22.07 -6.35
CA PHE A 10 -0.05 -22.13 -7.81
C PHE A 10 1.29 -21.76 -8.47
N ALA A 11 2.34 -21.54 -7.67
CA ALA A 11 3.68 -21.24 -8.15
C ALA A 11 4.37 -22.49 -8.72
N SER A 12 4.99 -22.35 -9.89
CA SER A 12 5.92 -23.33 -10.44
C SER A 12 7.27 -23.27 -9.71
N LYS A 13 8.06 -24.35 -9.75
CA LYS A 13 9.40 -24.41 -9.13
C LYS A 13 10.33 -23.29 -9.63
N TYR A 14 10.26 -22.96 -10.92
CA TYR A 14 11.02 -21.85 -11.51
C TYR A 14 10.57 -20.47 -10.99
N GLU A 15 9.27 -20.30 -10.74
CA GLU A 15 8.73 -19.05 -10.19
C GLU A 15 9.15 -18.89 -8.74
N VAL A 16 9.20 -19.99 -7.96
CA VAL A 16 9.72 -19.95 -6.59
C VAL A 16 11.19 -19.52 -6.57
N SER A 17 12.04 -20.07 -7.43
CA SER A 17 13.44 -19.61 -7.52
C SER A 17 13.56 -18.15 -7.95
N ALA A 18 12.72 -17.70 -8.88
CA ALA A 18 12.70 -16.30 -9.31
C ALA A 18 12.24 -15.37 -8.18
N ILE A 19 11.23 -15.77 -7.40
CA ILE A 19 10.78 -15.01 -6.21
C ILE A 19 11.91 -14.91 -5.19
N VAL A 20 12.62 -16.00 -4.89
CA VAL A 20 13.76 -15.97 -3.95
C VAL A 20 14.85 -15.00 -4.44
N PHE A 21 15.17 -15.03 -5.74
CA PHE A 21 16.11 -14.05 -6.31
C PHE A 21 15.58 -12.62 -6.20
N ALA A 22 14.29 -12.39 -6.47
CA ALA A 22 13.67 -11.08 -6.33
C ALA A 22 13.68 -10.56 -4.89
N VAL A 23 13.55 -11.43 -3.89
CA VAL A 23 13.70 -11.08 -2.45
C VAL A 23 15.09 -10.53 -2.17
N ILE A 24 16.13 -11.18 -2.70
CA ILE A 24 17.53 -10.73 -2.53
C ILE A 24 17.75 -9.37 -3.23
N CYS A 25 17.25 -9.21 -4.46
CA CYS A 25 17.34 -7.93 -5.17
C CYS A 25 16.56 -6.81 -4.46
N ALA A 26 15.37 -7.10 -3.91
CA ALA A 26 14.60 -6.12 -3.14
C ALA A 26 15.33 -5.70 -1.86
N ALA A 27 15.96 -6.65 -1.17
CA ALA A 27 16.78 -6.35 0.00
C ALA A 27 18.00 -5.49 -0.37
N ALA A 28 18.73 -5.84 -1.43
CA ALA A 28 19.86 -5.05 -1.92
C ALA A 28 19.46 -3.63 -2.34
N HIS A 29 18.33 -3.48 -3.05
CA HIS A 29 17.78 -2.18 -3.40
C HIS A 29 17.46 -1.34 -2.16
N GLY A 30 16.90 -1.94 -1.10
CA GLY A 30 16.60 -1.25 0.16
C GLY A 30 17.84 -0.65 0.84
N THR A 31 19.02 -1.25 0.68
CA THR A 31 20.27 -0.72 1.27
C THR A 31 20.87 0.46 0.53
N ALA A 32 20.40 0.75 -0.69
CA ALA A 32 21.00 1.78 -1.54
C ALA A 32 20.89 3.19 -0.95
N PHE A 33 19.74 3.56 -0.39
CA PHE A 33 19.53 4.90 0.16
C PHE A 33 20.36 5.17 1.44
N PRO A 34 20.41 4.26 2.43
CA PRO A 34 21.34 4.38 3.56
C PRO A 34 22.81 4.45 3.14
N LEU A 35 23.23 3.66 2.15
CA LEU A 35 24.60 3.66 1.64
C LEU A 35 24.92 4.97 0.91
N PHE A 36 23.97 5.50 0.13
CA PHE A 36 24.08 6.83 -0.48
C PHE A 36 24.27 7.91 0.60
N ALA A 37 23.42 7.92 1.63
CA ALA A 37 23.51 8.89 2.71
C ALA A 37 24.86 8.83 3.46
N TYR A 38 25.41 7.62 3.61
CA TYR A 38 26.74 7.41 4.17
C TYR A 38 27.83 8.06 3.33
N VAL A 39 27.88 7.75 2.02
CA VAL A 39 28.90 8.31 1.11
C VAL A 39 28.76 9.82 1.02
N PHE A 40 27.52 10.32 1.01
CA PHE A 40 27.23 11.75 1.01
C PHE A 40 27.72 12.46 2.27
N GLY A 41 27.58 11.82 3.44
CA GLY A 41 28.15 12.33 4.69
C GLY A 41 29.68 12.45 4.64
N ASP A 42 30.37 11.47 4.07
CA ASP A 42 31.83 11.55 3.89
C ASP A 42 32.23 12.69 2.93
N THR A 43 31.45 12.93 1.87
CA THR A 43 31.67 14.07 0.97
C THR A 43 31.53 15.41 1.65
N LEU A 44 30.57 15.57 2.56
CA LEU A 44 30.41 16.79 3.32
C LEU A 44 31.58 17.02 4.28
N ASN A 45 32.10 15.97 4.89
CA ASN A 45 33.26 16.07 5.80
C ASN A 45 34.52 16.48 5.04
N ASP A 46 34.82 15.82 3.91
CA ASP A 46 36.00 16.13 3.09
C ASP A 46 35.95 17.57 2.55
N LEU A 47 34.77 18.07 2.19
CA LEU A 47 34.57 19.45 1.78
C LEU A 47 34.80 20.45 2.94
N GLY A 48 34.47 20.05 4.17
CA GLY A 48 34.64 20.87 5.38
C GLY A 48 36.08 20.94 5.88
N GLU A 49 36.89 19.91 5.67
CA GLU A 49 38.29 19.85 6.13
C GLU A 49 39.26 20.67 5.26
N GLY A 50 38.89 21.03 4.02
CA GLY A 50 39.64 22.02 3.21
C GLY A 50 41.06 21.60 2.82
N SER A 51 41.28 20.32 2.46
CA SER A 51 42.59 19.83 2.01
C SER A 51 42.94 20.26 0.58
N ASP A 52 44.23 20.31 0.23
CA ASP A 52 44.72 20.68 -1.11
C ASP A 52 44.23 19.72 -2.23
N ASN A 53 43.73 18.53 -1.87
CA ASN A 53 43.24 17.49 -2.79
C ASN A 53 41.73 17.21 -2.68
N VAL A 54 40.94 18.16 -2.15
CA VAL A 54 39.47 18.01 -1.98
C VAL A 54 38.78 17.61 -3.28
N VAL A 55 39.18 18.17 -4.42
CA VAL A 55 38.54 17.88 -5.71
C VAL A 55 38.64 16.41 -6.09
N ASP A 56 39.80 15.77 -5.88
CA ASP A 56 40.01 14.36 -6.21
C ASP A 56 39.26 13.43 -5.25
N ALA A 57 39.25 13.75 -3.95
CA ALA A 57 38.51 12.98 -2.93
C ALA A 57 37.00 13.01 -3.20
N VAL A 58 36.44 14.21 -3.42
CA VAL A 58 35.03 14.43 -3.74
C VAL A 58 34.67 13.76 -5.07
N SER A 59 35.51 13.87 -6.09
CA SER A 59 35.26 13.23 -7.40
C SER A 59 35.15 11.71 -7.28
N LYS A 60 35.99 11.09 -6.45
CA LYS A 60 35.93 9.64 -6.18
C LYS A 60 34.64 9.24 -5.45
N GLN A 61 34.16 10.05 -4.51
CA GLN A 61 32.91 9.78 -3.79
C GLN A 61 31.68 9.99 -4.67
N CYS A 62 31.69 11.00 -5.54
CA CYS A 62 30.67 11.18 -6.58
C CYS A 62 30.56 9.95 -7.47
N LEU A 63 31.69 9.34 -7.87
CA LEU A 63 31.67 8.08 -8.63
C LEU A 63 31.03 6.93 -7.84
N TYR A 64 31.30 6.80 -6.54
CA TYR A 64 30.62 5.81 -5.70
C TYR A 64 29.11 6.04 -5.64
N MET A 65 28.63 7.28 -5.54
CA MET A 65 27.20 7.59 -5.60
C MET A 65 26.58 7.15 -6.94
N VAL A 66 27.28 7.37 -8.05
CA VAL A 66 26.84 6.92 -9.38
C VAL A 66 26.76 5.40 -9.45
N TYR A 67 27.76 4.68 -8.96
CA TYR A 67 27.74 3.21 -8.93
C TYR A 67 26.61 2.65 -8.07
N ILE A 68 26.34 3.27 -6.91
CA ILE A 68 25.18 2.92 -6.06
C ILE A 68 23.88 3.16 -6.83
N GLY A 69 23.75 4.28 -7.55
CA GLY A 69 22.57 4.61 -8.35
C GLY A 69 22.30 3.61 -9.46
N ILE A 70 23.34 3.22 -10.22
CA ILE A 70 23.23 2.21 -11.29
C ILE A 70 22.83 0.85 -10.71
N GLY A 71 23.46 0.45 -9.60
CA GLY A 71 23.12 -0.79 -8.89
C GLY A 71 21.68 -0.77 -8.38
N ALA A 72 21.25 0.32 -7.75
CA ALA A 72 19.90 0.50 -7.25
C ALA A 72 18.86 0.41 -8.39
N TRP A 73 19.12 1.07 -9.51
CA TRP A 73 18.26 0.99 -10.69
C TRP A 73 18.12 -0.44 -11.21
N GLY A 74 19.24 -1.16 -11.36
CA GLY A 74 19.25 -2.55 -11.83
C GLY A 74 18.50 -3.50 -10.88
N PHE A 75 18.76 -3.40 -9.58
CA PHE A 75 18.05 -4.20 -8.58
C PHE A 75 16.57 -3.85 -8.51
N SER A 76 16.22 -2.57 -8.59
CA SER A 76 14.84 -2.07 -8.59
C SER A 76 14.03 -2.67 -9.73
N TRP A 77 14.58 -2.61 -10.94
CA TRP A 77 13.95 -3.18 -12.12
C TRP A 77 13.79 -4.70 -11.99
N ALA A 78 14.84 -5.40 -11.54
CA ALA A 78 14.84 -6.85 -11.40
C ALA A 78 13.77 -7.33 -10.40
N TRP A 79 13.75 -6.82 -9.17
CA TRP A 79 12.78 -7.29 -8.18
C TRP A 79 11.34 -6.90 -8.58
N HIS A 80 11.13 -5.68 -9.07
CA HIS A 80 9.80 -5.20 -9.45
C HIS A 80 9.22 -6.01 -10.61
N GLY A 81 10.03 -6.25 -11.65
CA GLY A 81 9.63 -7.03 -12.82
C GLY A 81 9.28 -8.47 -12.44
N ILE A 82 10.12 -9.14 -11.65
CA ILE A 82 9.91 -10.54 -11.27
C ILE A 82 8.68 -10.72 -10.38
N PHE A 83 8.49 -9.89 -9.35
CA PHE A 83 7.31 -9.97 -8.49
C PHE A 83 6.01 -9.71 -9.27
N THR A 84 6.02 -8.75 -10.20
CA THR A 84 4.83 -8.41 -11.00
C THR A 84 4.51 -9.51 -12.01
N ALA A 85 5.52 -10.06 -12.68
CA ALA A 85 5.35 -11.15 -13.65
C ALA A 85 4.89 -12.45 -12.98
N THR A 86 5.50 -12.83 -11.86
CA THR A 86 5.11 -14.06 -11.14
C THR A 86 3.70 -13.93 -10.56
N ALA A 87 3.33 -12.76 -10.04
CA ALA A 87 1.98 -12.52 -9.54
C ALA A 87 0.91 -12.56 -10.65
N SER A 88 1.18 -12.01 -11.85
CA SER A 88 0.22 -12.02 -12.97
C SER A 88 -0.01 -13.44 -13.51
N LEU A 89 1.04 -14.26 -13.59
CA LEU A 89 0.95 -15.67 -13.98
C LEU A 89 0.11 -16.47 -12.97
N GLN A 90 0.37 -16.30 -11.67
CA GLN A 90 -0.39 -16.97 -10.62
C GLN A 90 -1.85 -16.51 -10.59
N ALA A 91 -2.11 -15.22 -10.76
CA ALA A 91 -3.46 -14.68 -10.85
C ALA A 91 -4.23 -15.26 -12.05
N THR A 92 -3.57 -15.42 -13.20
CA THR A 92 -4.18 -16.04 -14.39
C THR A 92 -4.54 -17.51 -14.13
N ARG A 93 -3.62 -18.29 -13.54
CA ARG A 93 -3.90 -19.69 -13.16
C ARG A 93 -5.04 -19.79 -12.15
N LEU A 94 -5.08 -18.87 -11.19
CA LEU A 94 -6.16 -18.80 -10.20
C LEU A 94 -7.52 -18.52 -10.85
N LYS A 95 -7.59 -17.59 -11.82
CA LYS A 95 -8.83 -17.31 -12.58
C LYS A 95 -9.31 -18.54 -13.35
N ILE A 96 -8.42 -19.25 -14.04
CA ILE A 96 -8.78 -20.47 -14.79
C ILE A 96 -9.34 -21.53 -13.84
N ARG A 97 -8.64 -21.83 -12.74
CA ARG A 97 -9.09 -22.82 -11.75
C ARG A 97 -10.38 -22.42 -11.05
N TYR A 98 -10.56 -21.13 -10.77
CA TYR A 98 -11.79 -20.61 -10.21
C TYR A 98 -12.96 -20.82 -11.17
N PHE A 99 -12.77 -20.50 -12.45
CA PHE A 99 -13.80 -20.69 -13.47
C PHE A 99 -14.16 -22.17 -13.67
N GLU A 100 -13.16 -23.05 -13.77
CA GLU A 100 -13.38 -24.51 -13.82
C GLU A 100 -14.18 -25.00 -12.60
N ALA A 101 -13.80 -24.58 -11.39
CA ALA A 101 -14.47 -24.99 -10.16
C ALA A 101 -15.91 -24.51 -10.06
N VAL A 102 -16.19 -23.29 -10.55
CA VAL A 102 -17.56 -22.73 -10.61
C VAL A 102 -18.42 -23.51 -11.59
N LEU A 103 -17.92 -23.88 -12.76
CA LEU A 103 -18.67 -24.67 -13.75
C LEU A 103 -19.03 -26.08 -13.25
N CYS A 104 -18.25 -26.64 -12.33
CA CYS A 104 -18.50 -27.95 -11.73
C CYS A 104 -19.39 -27.92 -10.48
N GLN A 105 -19.93 -26.77 -10.07
CA GLN A 105 -20.86 -26.70 -8.93
C GLN A 105 -22.25 -27.21 -9.30
N ASP A 106 -22.97 -27.73 -8.31
CA ASP A 106 -24.35 -28.17 -8.47
C ASP A 106 -25.35 -26.99 -8.55
N ILE A 107 -26.53 -27.25 -9.08
CA ILE A 107 -27.58 -26.23 -9.26
C ILE A 107 -28.00 -25.63 -7.91
N ALA A 108 -28.03 -26.42 -6.83
CA ALA A 108 -28.42 -25.91 -5.51
C ALA A 108 -27.36 -24.97 -4.89
N TRP A 109 -26.11 -25.00 -5.35
CA TRP A 109 -25.11 -23.98 -5.04
C TRP A 109 -25.41 -22.66 -5.77
N PHE A 110 -25.80 -22.73 -7.05
CA PHE A 110 -26.19 -21.55 -7.82
C PHE A 110 -27.48 -20.90 -7.29
N ASP A 111 -28.42 -21.67 -6.73
CA ASP A 111 -29.62 -21.12 -6.08
C ASP A 111 -29.31 -20.24 -4.84
N LYS A 112 -28.11 -20.39 -4.25
CA LYS A 112 -27.68 -19.62 -3.06
C LYS A 112 -26.86 -18.39 -3.40
N ILE A 113 -26.43 -18.22 -4.64
CA ILE A 113 -25.50 -17.16 -5.05
C ILE A 113 -26.12 -16.35 -6.19
N SER A 114 -25.91 -15.03 -6.17
CA SER A 114 -26.34 -14.20 -7.31
C SER A 114 -25.42 -14.46 -8.51
N PRO A 115 -25.94 -14.86 -9.68
CA PRO A 115 -25.12 -15.09 -10.87
C PRO A 115 -24.32 -13.84 -11.29
N ALA A 116 -24.87 -12.65 -11.02
CA ALA A 116 -24.23 -11.37 -11.32
C ALA A 116 -22.99 -11.08 -10.45
N GLU A 117 -22.85 -11.75 -9.31
CA GLU A 117 -21.74 -11.54 -8.37
C GLU A 117 -20.47 -12.32 -8.78
N LEU A 118 -20.62 -13.43 -9.51
CA LEU A 118 -19.52 -14.34 -9.83
C LEU A 118 -18.40 -13.71 -10.69
N PRO A 119 -18.70 -12.96 -11.78
CA PRO A 119 -17.67 -12.33 -12.60
C PRO A 119 -16.94 -11.22 -11.83
N THR A 120 -17.66 -10.48 -11.00
CA THR A 120 -17.12 -9.41 -10.15
C THR A 120 -16.15 -9.99 -9.12
N ARG A 121 -16.56 -11.04 -8.39
CA ARG A 121 -15.67 -11.74 -7.43
C ARG A 121 -14.42 -12.30 -8.10
N MET A 122 -14.57 -12.95 -9.25
CA MET A 122 -13.43 -13.48 -10.01
C MET A 122 -12.44 -12.38 -10.40
N THR A 123 -12.92 -11.19 -10.73
CA THR A 123 -12.04 -10.09 -11.14
C THR A 123 -11.44 -9.37 -9.94
N GLU A 124 -12.27 -8.90 -9.00
CA GLU A 124 -11.84 -8.10 -7.86
C GLU A 124 -10.99 -8.89 -6.88
N ASP A 125 -11.45 -10.07 -6.45
CA ASP A 125 -10.77 -10.81 -5.39
C ASP A 125 -9.46 -11.42 -5.90
N VAL A 126 -9.42 -11.88 -7.15
CA VAL A 126 -8.16 -12.33 -7.75
C VAL A 126 -7.19 -11.17 -7.96
N THR A 127 -7.68 -9.97 -8.29
CA THR A 127 -6.82 -8.78 -8.38
C THR A 127 -6.25 -8.39 -7.02
N LYS A 128 -7.03 -8.49 -5.93
CA LYS A 128 -6.53 -8.30 -4.57
C LYS A 128 -5.44 -9.31 -4.24
N VAL A 129 -5.62 -10.59 -4.60
CA VAL A 129 -4.60 -11.64 -4.43
C VAL A 129 -3.34 -11.32 -5.24
N GLN A 130 -3.48 -10.90 -6.51
CA GLN A 130 -2.36 -10.50 -7.35
C GLN A 130 -1.55 -9.36 -6.73
N GLN A 131 -2.22 -8.33 -6.21
CA GLN A 131 -1.55 -7.23 -5.52
C GLN A 131 -0.84 -7.68 -4.24
N ALA A 132 -1.43 -8.63 -3.50
CA ALA A 132 -0.86 -9.17 -2.27
C ALA A 132 0.36 -10.07 -2.49
N LEU A 133 0.52 -10.66 -3.68
CA LEU A 133 1.64 -11.53 -4.06
C LEU A 133 2.73 -10.81 -4.84
N GLY A 134 2.37 -9.71 -5.52
CA GLY A 134 3.27 -8.97 -6.39
C GLY A 134 4.02 -7.85 -5.68
N PHE A 135 3.90 -6.63 -6.21
CA PHE A 135 4.69 -5.46 -5.79
C PHE A 135 4.72 -5.18 -4.29
N ARG A 136 3.60 -5.38 -3.57
CA ARG A 136 3.50 -5.06 -2.14
C ARG A 136 4.48 -5.87 -1.28
N VAL A 137 4.78 -7.10 -1.67
CA VAL A 137 5.72 -7.98 -0.96
C VAL A 137 7.14 -7.48 -1.10
N GLY A 138 7.57 -7.21 -2.34
CA GLY A 138 8.90 -6.67 -2.61
C GLY A 138 9.10 -5.29 -1.96
N LEU A 139 8.08 -4.43 -1.97
CA LEU A 139 8.12 -3.13 -1.30
C LEU A 139 8.28 -3.28 0.22
N PHE A 140 7.59 -4.23 0.84
CA PHE A 140 7.73 -4.52 2.26
C PHE A 140 9.16 -4.95 2.61
N ILE A 141 9.73 -5.87 1.83
CA ILE A 141 11.10 -6.37 2.03
C ILE A 141 12.12 -5.25 1.84
N MET A 142 11.97 -4.45 0.79
CA MET A 142 12.82 -3.28 0.53
C MET A 142 12.81 -2.30 1.70
N ASN A 143 11.63 -1.95 2.21
CA ASN A 143 11.48 -1.03 3.35
C ASN A 143 12.07 -1.60 4.64
N MET A 144 11.92 -2.90 4.90
CA MET A 144 12.54 -3.56 6.05
C MET A 144 14.06 -3.55 5.94
N SER A 145 14.60 -3.87 4.76
CA SER A 145 16.04 -3.79 4.50
C SER A 145 16.58 -2.37 4.67
N MET A 146 15.86 -1.37 4.15
CA MET A 146 16.23 0.04 4.29
C MET A 146 16.26 0.48 5.76
N ALA A 147 15.26 0.07 6.56
CA ALA A 147 15.21 0.37 7.98
C ALA A 147 16.37 -0.27 8.74
N ILE A 148 16.65 -1.56 8.50
CA ILE A 148 17.74 -2.29 9.16
C ILE A 148 19.09 -1.69 8.77
N ALA A 149 19.34 -1.44 7.49
CA ALA A 149 20.59 -0.87 7.01
C ALA A 149 20.79 0.58 7.52
N GLY A 150 19.73 1.39 7.50
CA GLY A 150 19.77 2.76 8.03
C GLY A 150 20.10 2.81 9.51
N LEU A 151 19.43 1.99 10.33
CA LEU A 151 19.73 1.90 11.76
C LEU A 151 21.16 1.40 12.00
N THR A 152 21.59 0.36 11.27
CA THR A 152 22.94 -0.21 11.42
C THR A 152 24.02 0.83 11.13
N ILE A 153 23.92 1.54 10.00
CA ILE A 153 24.87 2.60 9.63
C ILE A 153 24.83 3.75 10.67
N GLY A 154 23.63 4.15 11.10
CA GLY A 154 23.45 5.21 12.10
C GLY A 154 24.11 4.88 13.45
N PHE A 155 23.94 3.66 13.96
CA PHE A 155 24.55 3.23 15.21
C PHE A 155 26.08 3.11 15.12
N ILE A 156 26.63 2.72 13.97
CA ILE A 156 28.08 2.61 13.77
C ILE A 156 28.75 3.99 13.78
N ARG A 157 28.18 4.99 13.10
CA ARG A 157 28.79 6.32 12.98
C ARG A 157 28.54 7.23 14.18
N GLY A 158 27.36 7.17 14.77
CA GLY A 158 26.96 8.13 15.80
C GLY A 158 25.81 7.61 16.64
N TRP A 159 26.11 6.67 17.55
CA TRP A 159 25.11 6.05 18.40
C TRP A 159 24.32 7.06 19.26
N GLN A 160 24.94 8.16 19.70
CA GLN A 160 24.28 9.19 20.52
C GLN A 160 23.19 9.93 19.72
N VAL A 161 23.51 10.42 18.51
CA VAL A 161 22.55 11.11 17.64
C VAL A 161 21.45 10.15 17.18
N CYS A 162 21.81 8.90 16.88
CA CYS A 162 20.86 7.86 16.52
C CYS A 162 19.82 7.61 17.64
N LEU A 163 20.25 7.50 18.90
CA LEU A 163 19.34 7.31 20.03
C LEU A 163 18.38 8.49 20.23
N VAL A 164 18.85 9.74 20.05
CA VAL A 164 17.99 10.92 20.14
C VAL A 164 16.91 10.91 19.06
N MET A 165 17.28 10.57 17.82
CA MET A 165 16.30 10.43 16.72
C MET A 165 15.32 9.27 16.95
N LEU A 166 15.81 8.16 17.51
CA LEU A 166 15.00 7.00 17.84
C LEU A 166 14.00 7.33 18.96
N ALA A 167 14.37 8.19 19.93
CA ALA A 167 13.46 8.67 20.97
C ALA A 167 12.30 9.52 20.42
N ALA A 168 12.50 10.23 19.29
CA ALA A 168 11.43 10.96 18.60
C ALA A 168 10.52 10.05 17.76
N THR A 169 11.01 8.88 17.33
CA THR A 169 10.30 7.95 16.43
C THR A 169 8.94 7.47 17.00
N PRO A 170 8.78 7.12 18.29
CA PRO A 170 7.48 6.76 18.87
C PRO A 170 6.39 7.82 18.67
N VAL A 171 6.73 9.11 18.73
CA VAL A 171 5.76 10.20 18.52
C VAL A 171 5.22 10.17 17.09
N ILE A 172 6.11 9.98 16.11
CA ILE A 172 5.75 9.83 14.69
C ILE A 172 4.87 8.58 14.47
N ILE A 173 5.23 7.45 15.10
CA ILE A 173 4.45 6.20 15.01
C ILE A 173 3.04 6.41 15.57
N VAL A 174 2.92 7.02 16.75
CA VAL A 174 1.61 7.28 17.39
C VAL A 174 0.77 8.22 16.53
N SER A 175 1.35 9.31 16.02
CA SER A 175 0.65 10.26 15.17
C SER A 175 0.15 9.60 13.87
N THR A 176 1.01 8.86 13.19
CA THR A 176 0.68 8.15 11.95
C THR A 176 -0.36 7.05 12.17
N THR A 177 -0.27 6.32 13.29
CA THR A 177 -1.25 5.29 13.65
C THR A 177 -2.61 5.91 13.95
N MET A 178 -2.64 7.02 14.70
CA MET A 178 -3.86 7.78 14.97
C MET A 178 -4.52 8.27 13.68
N MET A 179 -3.72 8.82 12.75
CA MET A 179 -4.19 9.21 11.41
C MET A 179 -4.83 8.01 10.69
N GLY A 180 -4.15 6.86 10.66
CA GLY A 180 -4.65 5.65 10.01
C GLY A 180 -5.97 5.14 10.60
N ILE A 181 -6.10 5.12 11.92
CA ILE A 181 -7.33 4.71 12.62
C ILE A 181 -8.48 5.66 12.29
N VAL A 182 -8.23 6.98 12.36
CA VAL A 182 -9.27 7.99 12.09
C VAL A 182 -9.72 7.90 10.63
N LEU A 183 -8.79 7.78 9.69
CA LEU A 183 -9.09 7.66 8.27
C LEU A 183 -9.91 6.39 7.98
N ALA A 184 -9.51 5.24 8.54
CA ALA A 184 -10.25 3.99 8.39
C ALA A 184 -11.67 4.06 8.97
N LYS A 185 -11.80 4.62 10.18
CA LYS A 185 -13.11 4.80 10.84
C LYS A 185 -14.01 5.72 10.03
N SER A 186 -13.47 6.84 9.54
CA SER A 186 -14.25 7.81 8.78
C SER A 186 -14.66 7.25 7.41
N SER A 187 -13.76 6.54 6.73
CA SER A 187 -14.08 5.83 5.48
C SER A 187 -15.24 4.85 5.67
N LYS A 188 -15.24 4.07 6.76
CA LYS A 188 -16.35 3.16 7.10
C LYS A 188 -17.67 3.90 7.32
N ILE A 189 -17.65 4.99 8.09
CA ILE A 189 -18.86 5.81 8.35
C ILE A 189 -19.40 6.38 7.04
N SER A 190 -18.54 6.97 6.22
CA SER A 190 -18.90 7.50 4.90
C SER A 190 -19.52 6.41 4.02
N GLN A 191 -18.92 5.23 3.93
CA GLN A 191 -19.44 4.14 3.12
C GLN A 191 -20.82 3.67 3.59
N THR A 192 -21.03 3.52 4.91
CA THR A 192 -22.36 3.16 5.44
C THR A 192 -23.42 4.25 5.22
N SER A 193 -23.03 5.51 5.32
CA SER A 193 -23.93 6.66 5.12
C SER A 193 -24.32 6.79 3.65
N TYR A 194 -23.35 6.65 2.73
CA TYR A 194 -23.61 6.65 1.29
C TYR A 194 -24.45 5.45 0.84
N ALA A 195 -24.24 4.26 1.41
CA ALA A 195 -25.08 3.10 1.12
C ALA A 195 -26.55 3.36 1.54
N LYS A 196 -26.76 3.97 2.71
CA LYS A 196 -28.10 4.32 3.19
C LYS A 196 -28.76 5.42 2.36
N ALA A 197 -28.01 6.47 2.00
CA ALA A 197 -28.50 7.54 1.13
C ALA A 197 -28.82 6.99 -0.28
N GLY A 198 -27.98 6.11 -0.81
CA GLY A 198 -28.20 5.42 -2.08
C GLY A 198 -29.48 4.59 -2.07
N ALA A 199 -29.76 3.83 -1.00
CA ALA A 199 -31.00 3.07 -0.87
C ALA A 199 -32.25 3.96 -0.87
N TYR A 200 -32.21 5.12 -0.20
CA TYR A 200 -33.32 6.08 -0.23
C TYR A 200 -33.52 6.70 -1.61
N ALA A 201 -32.42 7.05 -2.29
CA ALA A 201 -32.49 7.57 -3.65
C ALA A 201 -33.05 6.52 -4.62
N GLU A 202 -32.62 5.26 -4.50
CA GLU A 202 -33.11 4.15 -5.29
C GLU A 202 -34.62 3.92 -5.08
N GLU A 203 -35.08 3.88 -3.83
CA GLU A 203 -36.51 3.74 -3.47
C GLU A 203 -37.37 4.87 -4.07
N ALA A 204 -36.91 6.12 -3.93
CA ALA A 204 -37.63 7.29 -4.41
C ALA A 204 -37.68 7.35 -5.95
N LEU A 205 -36.58 7.01 -6.63
CA LEU A 205 -36.48 7.02 -8.08
C LEU A 205 -37.22 5.85 -8.73
N SER A 206 -37.15 4.65 -8.14
CA SER A 206 -37.88 3.48 -8.65
C SER A 206 -39.39 3.69 -8.59
N SER A 207 -39.86 4.42 -7.58
CA SER A 207 -41.28 4.68 -7.30
C SER A 207 -41.70 6.13 -7.54
N ILE A 208 -41.05 6.81 -8.51
CA ILE A 208 -41.19 8.26 -8.69
C ILE A 208 -42.64 8.72 -8.91
N ARG A 209 -43.47 7.92 -9.60
CA ARG A 209 -44.89 8.22 -9.83
C ARG A 209 -45.68 8.26 -8.52
N THR A 210 -45.35 7.41 -7.55
CA THR A 210 -45.97 7.39 -6.24
C THR A 210 -45.54 8.61 -5.42
N VAL A 211 -44.24 8.92 -5.42
CA VAL A 211 -43.71 10.10 -4.72
C VAL A 211 -44.36 11.38 -5.25
N THR A 212 -44.50 11.53 -6.56
CA THR A 212 -45.14 12.70 -7.16
C THR A 212 -46.65 12.75 -6.93
N ALA A 213 -47.35 11.62 -6.99
CA ALA A 213 -48.79 11.55 -6.75
C ALA A 213 -49.18 11.99 -5.32
N PHE A 214 -48.32 11.72 -4.34
CA PHE A 214 -48.54 12.11 -2.94
C PHE A 214 -47.81 13.42 -2.54
N GLY A 215 -47.12 14.10 -3.47
CA GLY A 215 -46.38 15.33 -3.16
C GLY A 215 -45.22 15.12 -2.18
N GLY A 216 -44.64 13.93 -2.13
CA GLY A 216 -43.63 13.51 -1.13
C GLY A 216 -42.19 13.91 -1.43
N GLN A 217 -41.93 14.71 -2.47
CA GLN A 217 -40.57 15.00 -2.95
C GLN A 217 -39.69 15.61 -1.85
N GLN A 218 -40.23 16.58 -1.10
CA GLN A 218 -39.49 17.26 -0.03
C GLN A 218 -39.08 16.29 1.10
N ARG A 219 -39.98 15.34 1.43
CA ARG A 219 -39.72 14.33 2.45
C ARG A 219 -38.55 13.41 2.07
N GLU A 220 -38.50 12.99 0.80
CA GLU A 220 -37.43 12.12 0.33
C GLU A 220 -36.09 12.87 0.20
N ILE A 221 -36.11 14.16 -0.16
CA ILE A 221 -34.93 15.03 -0.12
C ILE A 221 -34.38 15.15 1.31
N GLU A 222 -35.24 15.31 2.31
CA GLU A 222 -34.84 15.37 3.72
C GLU A 222 -34.29 14.03 4.23
N ARG A 223 -34.88 12.90 3.83
CA ARG A 223 -34.35 11.56 4.15
C ARG A 223 -32.97 11.35 3.54
N TYR A 224 -32.76 11.79 2.30
CA TYR A 224 -31.46 11.70 1.62
C TYR A 224 -30.41 12.61 2.28
N SER A 225 -30.74 13.88 2.54
CA SER A 225 -29.82 14.85 3.14
C SER A 225 -29.43 14.46 4.57
N SER A 226 -30.38 13.98 5.38
CA SER A 226 -30.09 13.52 6.74
C SER A 226 -29.18 12.28 6.78
N ALA A 227 -29.28 11.38 5.79
CA ALA A 227 -28.37 10.25 5.64
C ALA A 227 -26.95 10.71 5.28
N LEU A 228 -26.81 11.77 4.47
CA LEU A 228 -25.52 12.33 4.08
C LEU A 228 -24.85 13.18 5.16
N GLU A 229 -25.62 13.79 6.08
CA GLU A 229 -25.05 14.65 7.12
C GLU A 229 -24.08 13.89 8.04
N GLN A 230 -24.32 12.60 8.27
CA GLN A 230 -23.40 11.74 9.01
C GLN A 230 -22.05 11.55 8.31
N ALA A 231 -22.06 11.41 6.97
CA ALA A 231 -20.84 11.37 6.18
C ALA A 231 -20.12 12.73 6.22
N ARG A 232 -20.86 13.84 6.15
CA ARG A 232 -20.30 15.20 6.21
C ARG A 232 -19.58 15.44 7.54
N LEU A 233 -20.25 15.18 8.66
CA LEU A 233 -19.70 15.37 10.01
C LEU A 233 -18.53 14.41 10.29
N GLY A 234 -18.62 13.16 9.81
CA GLY A 234 -17.51 12.21 9.90
C GLY A 234 -16.30 12.67 9.10
N GLY A 235 -16.51 13.15 7.88
CA GLY A 235 -15.49 13.67 6.97
C GLY A 235 -14.79 14.92 7.52
N THR A 236 -15.53 15.90 8.03
CA THR A 236 -14.93 17.14 8.59
C THR A 236 -14.10 16.85 9.83
N LYS A 237 -14.59 16.02 10.76
CA LYS A 237 -13.81 15.58 11.93
C LYS A 237 -12.56 14.84 11.50
N ALA A 238 -12.66 13.90 10.57
CA ALA A 238 -11.51 13.18 10.07
C ALA A 238 -10.50 14.07 9.37
N GLY A 239 -10.95 15.06 8.61
CA GLY A 239 -10.08 16.08 8.01
C GLY A 239 -9.28 16.85 9.06
N LEU A 240 -9.92 17.31 10.13
CA LEU A 240 -9.25 18.00 11.24
C LEU A 240 -8.20 17.11 11.93
N TYR A 241 -8.57 15.88 12.31
CA TYR A 241 -7.65 14.94 12.94
C TYR A 241 -6.49 14.53 12.02
N THR A 242 -6.76 14.40 10.72
CA THR A 242 -5.72 14.12 9.71
C THR A 242 -4.76 15.31 9.57
N GLY A 243 -5.29 16.53 9.54
CA GLY A 243 -4.46 17.74 9.51
C GLY A 243 -3.60 17.88 10.77
N LEU A 244 -4.15 17.62 11.95
CA LEU A 244 -3.42 17.70 13.22
C LEU A 244 -2.34 16.61 13.34
N SER A 245 -2.62 15.39 12.87
CA SER A 245 -1.62 14.31 12.84
C SER A 245 -0.50 14.56 11.83
N LEU A 246 -0.82 15.11 10.66
CA LEU A 246 0.19 15.57 9.70
C LEU A 246 1.07 16.67 10.30
N GLY A 247 0.49 17.67 10.96
CA GLY A 247 1.24 18.74 11.61
C GLY A 247 2.07 18.30 12.83
N LEU A 248 1.78 17.15 13.42
CA LEU A 248 2.63 16.53 14.45
C LEU A 248 3.75 15.66 13.86
N THR A 249 3.65 15.29 12.59
CA THR A 249 4.59 14.40 11.90
C THR A 249 5.71 15.16 11.20
N PHE A 250 5.43 16.38 10.72
CA PHE A 250 6.35 17.26 10.01
C PHE A 250 6.65 18.51 10.85
#